data_AF-A0A2G2DKV1-F1
#
_entry.id   AF-A0A2G2DKV1-F1
#
_cell.length_a   1.000
_cell.length_b   1.000
_cell.length_c   1.000
_cell.angle_alpha   90.00
_cell.angle_beta   90.00
_cell.angle_gamma   90.00
#
_symmetry.space_group_name_H-M   'P 1'
#
loop_
_entity.id
_entity.type
_entity.pdbx_description
1 polymer ?
#
loop_
_entity_poly.entity_id
_entity_poly.type
_entity_poly.pdbx_seq_one_letter_code
_entity_poly.pdbx_strand_id
1 'polypeptide(L)'
;MYCKACAQAITTIDQQLTVNTSFRHTFFNPTGIVFQLGCYKKAHGCEAVGVPSSEFSWFNGYLWTFALCSGCQSHLGWFFDSGSSSFWGLILNKLKE
;
A
#
# COMPACT_ATOMS: atom_id res chain seq x y z
N MET A 1 -1.64 7.84 -11.96
CA MET A 1 -2.12 7.38 -10.63
C MET A 1 -1.71 8.36 -9.56
N TYR A 2 -2.71 9.06 -9.03
CA TYR A 2 -2.57 10.17 -8.10
C TYR A 2 -3.37 9.92 -6.82
N CYS A 3 -2.99 10.60 -5.75
CA CYS A 3 -3.79 10.66 -4.53
C CYS A 3 -5.16 11.24 -4.87
N LYS A 4 -6.23 10.55 -4.47
CA LYS A 4 -7.60 11.04 -4.70
C LYS A 4 -7.89 12.32 -3.94
N ALA A 5 -7.27 12.53 -2.78
CA ALA A 5 -7.49 13.69 -1.92
C ALA A 5 -6.80 14.97 -2.42
N CYS A 6 -5.53 14.90 -2.83
CA CYS A 6 -4.73 16.09 -3.16
C CYS A 6 -4.09 16.09 -4.56
N ALA A 7 -4.33 15.05 -5.37
CA ALA A 7 -3.72 14.88 -6.69
C ALA A 7 -2.19 14.76 -6.72
N GLN A 8 -1.51 14.57 -5.59
CA GLN A 8 -0.10 14.20 -5.55
C GLN A 8 0.15 12.94 -6.39
N ALA A 9 1.17 12.93 -7.23
CA ALA A 9 1.58 11.73 -7.97
C ALA A 9 2.09 10.66 -7.00
N ILE A 10 1.50 9.45 -7.04
CA ILE A 10 1.82 8.39 -6.08
C ILE A 10 2.67 7.29 -6.71
N THR A 11 2.20 6.74 -7.82
CA THR A 11 2.81 5.61 -8.52
C THR A 11 2.38 5.62 -9.99
N THR A 12 2.76 4.61 -10.77
CA THR A 12 2.51 4.50 -12.21
C THR A 12 2.20 3.05 -12.58
N ILE A 13 1.55 2.83 -13.75
CA ILE A 13 1.03 1.49 -14.13
C ILE A 13 2.18 0.49 -14.31
N ASP A 14 3.33 0.93 -14.78
CA ASP A 14 4.56 0.13 -14.90
C ASP A 14 5.14 -0.33 -13.55
N GLN A 15 4.69 0.25 -12.43
CA GLN A 15 5.08 -0.19 -11.09
C GLN A 15 4.17 -1.27 -10.52
N GLN A 16 3.10 -1.69 -11.22
CA GLN A 16 2.27 -2.79 -10.75
C GLN A 16 3.10 -4.06 -10.56
N LEU A 17 2.84 -4.78 -9.47
CA LEU A 17 3.57 -5.97 -9.07
C LEU A 17 2.59 -7.08 -8.71
N THR A 18 2.82 -8.28 -9.23
CA THR A 18 2.11 -9.49 -8.81
C THR A 18 2.74 -10.02 -7.53
N VAL A 19 1.96 -10.10 -6.46
CA VAL A 19 2.36 -10.68 -5.16
C VAL A 19 1.44 -11.85 -4.88
N ASN A 20 1.98 -13.02 -4.52
CA ASN A 20 1.21 -14.24 -4.26
C ASN A 20 0.14 -14.48 -5.35
N THR A 21 0.57 -14.48 -6.62
CA THR A 21 -0.22 -14.69 -7.86
C THR A 21 -1.13 -13.56 -8.35
N SER A 22 -1.35 -12.48 -7.57
CA SER A 22 -2.23 -11.38 -7.99
C SER A 22 -1.63 -9.99 -7.75
N PHE A 23 -1.98 -9.05 -8.63
CA PHE A 23 -1.79 -7.61 -8.39
C PHE A 23 -2.82 -7.05 -7.40
N ARG A 24 -4.06 -7.56 -7.43
CA ARG A 24 -5.17 -7.08 -6.60
C ARG A 24 -5.51 -8.07 -5.51
N HIS A 25 -5.68 -7.57 -4.29
CA HIS A 25 -6.07 -8.37 -3.13
C HIS A 25 -7.20 -7.68 -2.38
N THR A 26 -8.13 -8.46 -1.83
CA THR A 26 -9.19 -7.96 -0.96
C THR A 26 -8.98 -8.53 0.43
N PHE A 27 -8.80 -7.66 1.41
CA PHE A 27 -8.57 -8.03 2.80
C PHE A 27 -9.50 -7.28 3.74
N PHE A 28 -9.57 -7.71 4.99
CA PHE A 28 -10.19 -6.94 6.07
C PHE A 28 -9.21 -6.81 7.25
N ASN A 29 -9.32 -5.72 7.98
CA ASN A 29 -8.56 -5.53 9.22
C ASN A 29 -9.33 -6.13 10.43
N PRO A 30 -8.73 -6.20 11.63
CA PRO A 30 -9.38 -6.76 12.82
C PRO A 30 -10.71 -6.11 13.21
N THR A 31 -10.94 -4.86 12.80
CA THR A 31 -12.19 -4.13 13.05
C THR A 31 -13.26 -4.38 11.96
N GLY A 32 -13.01 -5.29 11.02
CA GLY A 32 -13.95 -5.67 9.97
C GLY A 32 -14.01 -4.73 8.76
N ILE A 33 -13.11 -3.76 8.64
CA ILE A 33 -13.06 -2.84 7.50
C ILE A 33 -12.40 -3.55 6.31
N VAL A 34 -13.10 -3.60 5.18
CA VAL A 34 -12.63 -4.24 3.94
C VAL A 34 -11.84 -3.23 3.09
N PHE A 35 -10.71 -3.68 2.57
CA PHE A 35 -9.84 -2.93 1.66
C PHE A 35 -9.56 -3.73 0.40
N GLN A 36 -9.62 -3.06 -0.74
CA GLN A 36 -9.09 -3.58 -2.00
C GLN A 36 -7.74 -2.91 -2.28
N LEU A 37 -6.68 -3.71 -2.33
CA LEU A 37 -5.31 -3.26 -2.52
C LEU A 37 -4.85 -3.55 -3.94
N GLY A 38 -4.06 -2.62 -4.50
CA GLY A 38 -3.15 -2.87 -5.61
C GLY A 38 -1.72 -2.93 -5.09
N CYS A 39 -0.94 -3.92 -5.56
CA CYS A 39 0.46 -4.08 -5.18
C CYS A 39 1.39 -3.36 -6.16
N TYR A 40 2.31 -2.53 -5.65
CA TYR A 40 3.23 -1.75 -6.47
C TYR A 40 4.67 -1.91 -5.99
N LYS A 41 5.61 -1.97 -6.93
CA LYS A 41 7.05 -2.01 -6.66
C LYS A 41 7.56 -0.68 -6.09
N LYS A 42 7.08 0.44 -6.62
CA LYS A 42 7.45 1.79 -6.16
C LYS A 42 6.22 2.68 -6.01
N ALA A 43 6.21 3.50 -4.98
CA ALA A 43 5.22 4.56 -4.75
C ALA A 43 5.93 5.82 -4.23
N HIS A 44 6.58 6.57 -5.11
CA HIS A 44 7.42 7.72 -4.75
C HIS A 44 6.66 8.87 -4.07
N GLY A 45 5.34 8.96 -4.25
CA GLY A 45 4.50 9.92 -3.54
C GLY A 45 3.96 9.45 -2.20
N CYS A 46 4.43 8.29 -1.71
CA CYS A 46 4.11 7.79 -0.39
C CYS A 46 5.33 7.86 0.53
N GLU A 47 5.04 8.03 1.82
CA GLU A 47 5.97 7.89 2.92
C GLU A 47 5.55 6.69 3.77
N ALA A 48 6.52 5.84 4.15
CA ALA A 48 6.30 4.77 5.10
C ALA A 48 6.47 5.33 6.52
N VAL A 49 5.43 5.24 7.34
CA VAL A 49 5.35 5.92 8.64
C VAL A 49 4.97 4.94 9.74
N GLY A 50 5.66 5.05 10.88
CA GLY A 50 5.43 4.25 12.08
C GLY A 50 6.43 3.10 12.25
N VAL A 51 6.25 2.34 13.33
CA VAL A 51 7.07 1.15 13.62
C VAL A 51 6.53 -0.02 12.80
N PRO A 52 7.39 -0.78 12.10
CA PRO A 52 6.98 -1.99 11.39
C PRO A 52 6.28 -2.99 12.31
N SER A 53 5.13 -3.51 11.88
CA SER A 53 4.33 -4.45 12.66
C SER A 53 4.06 -5.74 11.88
N SER A 54 4.11 -6.88 12.58
CA SER A 54 3.63 -8.16 12.07
C SER A 54 2.16 -8.41 12.39
N GLU A 55 1.54 -7.55 13.20
CA GLU A 55 0.18 -7.71 13.68
C GLU A 55 -0.81 -7.76 12.51
N PHE A 56 -1.54 -8.88 12.37
CA PHE A 56 -2.50 -9.08 11.28
C PHE A 56 -1.94 -8.78 9.88
N SER A 57 -0.66 -9.07 9.65
CA SER A 57 -0.08 -8.92 8.31
C SER A 57 -0.78 -9.84 7.32
N TRP A 58 -1.30 -9.27 6.22
CA TRP A 58 -1.98 -10.01 5.17
C TRP A 58 -1.03 -10.78 4.25
N PHE A 59 0.24 -10.39 4.22
CA PHE A 59 1.27 -11.04 3.43
C PHE A 59 2.23 -11.76 4.37
N ASN A 60 2.16 -13.09 4.37
CA ASN A 60 2.96 -13.92 5.26
C ASN A 60 4.47 -13.62 5.08
N GLY A 61 5.18 -13.43 6.20
CA GLY A 61 6.60 -13.08 6.21
C GLY A 61 6.92 -11.59 6.05
N TYR A 62 5.91 -10.72 5.92
CA TYR A 62 6.12 -9.27 5.82
C TYR A 62 5.69 -8.55 7.09
N LEU A 63 6.49 -7.57 7.51
CA LEU A 63 6.08 -6.51 8.41
C LEU A 63 5.46 -5.38 7.60
N TRP A 64 4.50 -4.65 8.17
CA TRP A 64 3.89 -3.51 7.52
C TRP A 64 4.08 -2.21 8.31
N THR A 65 4.15 -1.10 7.58
CA THR A 65 4.03 0.28 8.09
C THR A 65 2.95 1.01 7.31
N PHE A 66 2.43 2.12 7.86
CA PHE A 66 1.45 2.92 7.12
C PHE A 66 2.11 3.60 5.93
N ALA A 67 1.45 3.56 4.77
CA ALA A 67 1.79 4.36 3.61
C ALA A 67 0.93 5.62 3.59
N LEU A 68 1.53 6.78 3.87
CA LEU A 68 0.85 8.08 3.86
C LEU A 68 1.20 8.84 2.58
N CYS A 69 0.26 9.60 2.04
CA CYS A 69 0.56 10.52 0.94
C CYS A 69 1.52 11.61 1.39
N SER A 70 2.66 11.79 0.72
CA SER A 70 3.63 12.84 1.08
C SER A 70 3.06 14.26 0.96
N GLY A 71 2.07 14.46 0.07
CA GLY A 71 1.46 15.77 -0.15
C GLY A 71 0.37 16.17 0.85
N CYS A 72 -0.37 15.21 1.41
CA CYS A 72 -1.53 15.53 2.28
C CYS A 72 -1.68 14.62 3.50
N GLN A 73 -0.76 13.69 3.72
CA GLN A 73 -0.73 12.74 4.83
C GLN A 73 -1.96 11.82 4.92
N SER A 74 -2.81 11.79 3.89
CA SER A 74 -3.88 10.80 3.77
C SER A 74 -3.29 9.40 3.78
N HIS A 75 -3.83 8.52 4.62
CA HIS A 75 -3.46 7.11 4.63
C HIS A 75 -3.88 6.46 3.30
N LEU A 76 -2.91 6.03 2.49
CA LEU A 76 -3.11 5.43 1.17
C LEU A 76 -2.94 3.91 1.16
N GLY A 77 -2.43 3.31 2.22
CA GLY A 77 -2.29 1.86 2.35
C GLY A 77 -1.11 1.50 3.22
N TRP A 78 -0.34 0.49 2.83
CA TRP A 78 0.74 -0.04 3.64
C TRP A 78 2.00 -0.29 2.82
N PHE A 79 3.16 -0.10 3.44
CA PHE A 79 4.43 -0.58 2.93
C PHE A 79 4.77 -1.89 3.62
N PHE A 80 4.98 -2.94 2.84
CA PHE A 80 5.31 -4.29 3.30
C PHE A 80 6.80 -4.57 3.06
N ASP A 81 7.50 -5.03 4.09
CA ASP A 81 8.91 -5.40 4.02
C ASP A 81 9.18 -6.74 4.74
N SER A 82 9.88 -7.65 4.08
CA SER A 82 10.34 -8.93 4.63
C SER A 82 11.85 -8.95 4.93
N GLY A 83 12.56 -7.86 4.66
CA GLY A 83 14.03 -7.76 4.70
C GLY A 83 14.73 -8.27 3.44
N SER A 84 14.08 -9.13 2.65
CA SER A 84 14.58 -9.61 1.35
C SER A 84 13.86 -9.00 0.15
N SER A 85 12.62 -8.57 0.38
CA SER A 85 11.76 -7.94 -0.62
C SER A 85 10.80 -6.99 0.05
N SER A 86 10.41 -5.96 -0.70
CA SER A 86 9.45 -4.96 -0.23
C SER A 86 8.52 -4.50 -1.35
N PHE A 87 7.31 -4.10 -0.99
CA PHE A 87 6.34 -3.53 -1.93
C PHE A 87 5.31 -2.66 -1.22
N TRP A 88 4.51 -1.94 -1.99
CA TRP A 88 3.44 -1.06 -1.51
C TRP A 88 2.08 -1.70 -1.81
N GLY A 89 1.27 -1.93 -0.79
CA GLY A 89 -0.14 -2.30 -0.93
C GLY A 89 -1.01 -1.07 -0.77
N LEU A 90 -1.44 -0.46 -1.88
CA LEU A 90 -2.20 0.80 -1.87
C LEU A 90 -3.69 0.55 -2.07
N ILE A 91 -4.52 1.24 -1.28
CA ILE A 91 -5.97 1.14 -1.32
C ILE A 91 -6.47 1.77 -2.61
N LEU A 92 -7.02 0.95 -3.51
CA LEU A 92 -7.39 1.37 -4.87
C LEU A 92 -8.41 2.51 -4.87
N ASN A 93 -9.37 2.51 -3.94
CA ASN A 93 -10.40 3.54 -3.86
C ASN A 93 -9.88 4.92 -3.40
N LYS A 94 -8.63 5.00 -2.92
CA LYS A 94 -7.93 6.24 -2.55
C LYS A 94 -6.98 6.75 -3.63
N LEU A 95 -6.87 6.03 -4.74
CA LEU A 95 -6.14 6.45 -5.94
C LEU A 95 -7.12 6.85 -7.03
N LYS A 96 -6.67 7.74 -7.92
CA LYS A 96 -7.33 8.05 -9.20
C LYS A 96 -6.30 7.96 -10.32
N GLU A 97 -6.75 7.69 -11.55
CA GLU A 97 -5.86 7.62 -12.72
C GLU A 97 -5.18 8.96 -12.99
#